data_AF-A0A132BBB4-F1
#
_entry.id   AF-A0A132BBB4-F1
#
_cell.length_a   1.000
_cell.length_b   1.000
_cell.length_c   1.000
_cell.angle_alpha   90.00
_cell.angle_beta   90.00
_cell.angle_gamma   90.00
#
_symmetry.space_group_name_H-M   'P 1'
#
loop_
_entity.id
_entity.type
_entity.pdbx_description
1 polymer ?
#
loop_
_entity_poly.entity_id
_entity_poly.type
_entity_poly.pdbx_seq_one_letter_code
_entity_poly.pdbx_strand_id
1 'polypeptide(L)'
;MNSIAQLAARSARLNGASALRQANPIARRAFTNGPTTSISRFQSANKSGLIASRALLRNAASNIARGQSRGVVTETITVGAAIYSAGKLIGAGAAAAGLIGAGTGIGTVFGALITGVARNPALRGQLFSWFLNALEVDPLTHSRRWECGGGMIEKDSVSMSPALIIIDLQNDFVSPEGTLKKKHVPLELLLPKLKYICGIFKSQNWPIVAVRSEYSSENRDTSYNESTEDHLAGTHAGKRKFCTPGSVGAELHPDAQALFEEYGATVFTKTMYSAFAGTSLHSHLQAQNVGAGPLYFAGVTANNCVLASLTAAFQLGYNVCALEDCIGATNEILKDSAFRTISKYYGSVVSGSTLTPESIKDEAQTPHRILYWVSGSIPSWRVMMALSLKGLPYTRNRLQVMSTPKETRADEFLAINPRGKTPTLIDVDGTILIESLAILQYLETSYPTPPLEPPKEQKAAHTLMLQRFHESENLHNVFEDIELTFLKDWSRPDYKFRIYDAYTKTIQELGFWESYLSKTAFVAGDEMSLADCAFYPNVAYLVHRGLDLKREGFENLKRYVDAVGGMQCTKDALPVRWENRGKNLFFKVYQVVEEMGGVES
;
A
#
# COMPACT_ATOMS: atom_id res chain seq x y z
N MET A 1 -22.05 40.26 26.28
CA MET A 1 -21.97 39.47 25.02
C MET A 1 -21.54 40.31 23.80
N ASN A 2 -20.54 41.20 23.90
CA ASN A 2 -20.00 41.93 22.73
C ASN A 2 -18.45 42.00 22.67
N SER A 3 -17.75 41.21 23.50
CA SER A 3 -16.28 41.23 23.58
C SER A 3 -15.59 39.99 22.99
N ILE A 4 -16.33 38.94 22.60
CA ILE A 4 -15.76 37.68 22.10
C ILE A 4 -15.67 37.65 20.56
N ALA A 5 -16.58 38.34 19.86
CA ALA A 5 -16.58 38.42 18.39
C ALA A 5 -15.43 39.27 17.81
N GLN A 6 -14.92 40.27 18.56
CA GLN A 6 -13.82 41.12 18.10
C GLN A 6 -12.43 40.49 18.25
N LEU A 7 -12.28 39.47 19.11
CA LEU A 7 -11.02 38.74 19.29
C LEU A 7 -10.82 37.65 18.21
N ALA A 8 -11.90 37.02 17.74
CA ALA A 8 -11.85 36.04 16.65
C ALA A 8 -11.44 36.67 15.29
N ALA A 9 -11.86 37.90 15.02
CA ALA A 9 -11.54 38.61 13.77
C ALA A 9 -10.08 39.12 13.69
N ARG A 10 -9.39 39.29 14.83
CA ARG A 10 -7.96 39.67 14.88
C ARG A 10 -7.01 38.47 14.72
N SER A 11 -7.42 37.28 15.17
CA SER A 11 -6.67 36.03 15.00
C SER A 11 -6.57 35.59 13.52
N ALA A 12 -7.68 35.71 12.77
CA ALA A 12 -7.73 35.32 11.36
C ALA A 12 -6.86 36.19 10.42
N ARG A 13 -6.54 37.43 10.79
CA ARG A 13 -5.66 38.33 9.98
C ARG A 13 -4.17 38.12 10.21
N LEU A 14 -3.77 37.49 11.32
CA LEU A 14 -2.35 37.24 11.63
C LEU A 14 -1.84 35.91 11.03
N ASN A 15 -2.72 34.93 10.82
CA ASN A 15 -2.36 33.65 10.20
C ASN A 15 -2.24 33.68 8.66
N GLY A 16 -2.77 34.72 8.00
CA GLY A 16 -2.62 34.90 6.54
C GLY A 16 -1.28 35.49 6.10
N ALA A 17 -0.51 36.10 7.00
CA ALA A 17 0.73 36.81 6.67
C ALA A 17 2.02 35.99 6.92
N SER A 18 1.93 34.84 7.61
CA SER A 18 3.08 33.97 7.89
C SER A 18 3.25 32.84 6.87
N ALA A 19 2.22 32.51 6.09
CA ALA A 19 2.26 31.42 5.09
C ALA A 19 3.02 31.76 3.78
N LEU A 20 3.48 33.00 3.60
CA LEU A 20 4.19 33.45 2.38
C LEU A 20 5.70 33.70 2.56
N ARG A 21 6.31 33.27 3.68
CA ARG A 21 7.75 33.49 3.96
C ARG A 21 8.65 32.25 3.97
N GLN A 22 8.17 31.07 3.59
CA GLN A 22 9.02 29.86 3.48
C GLN A 22 8.91 29.17 2.11
N ALA A 23 9.17 29.91 1.03
CA ALA A 23 9.40 29.32 -0.29
C ALA A 23 10.86 29.60 -0.73
N ASN A 24 11.56 28.52 -1.11
CA ASN A 24 12.97 28.49 -1.51
C ASN A 24 13.24 29.31 -2.82
N PRO A 25 14.45 29.86 -3.06
CA PRO A 25 14.69 30.90 -4.06
C PRO A 25 14.73 30.49 -5.55
N ILE A 26 14.41 29.24 -5.91
CA ILE A 26 14.58 28.74 -7.30
C ILE A 26 13.34 28.98 -8.18
N ALA A 27 12.16 29.22 -7.60
CA ALA A 27 10.92 29.44 -8.35
C ALA A 27 10.77 30.85 -8.97
N ARG A 28 11.75 31.75 -8.81
CA ARG A 28 11.67 33.15 -9.26
C ARG A 28 12.15 33.42 -10.69
N ARG A 29 12.65 32.42 -11.43
CA ARG A 29 13.29 32.65 -12.75
C ARG A 29 12.57 32.09 -13.97
N ALA A 30 11.40 31.45 -13.82
CA ALA A 30 10.71 30.77 -14.92
C ALA A 30 9.47 31.50 -15.48
N PHE A 31 9.16 32.72 -15.03
CA PHE A 31 8.00 33.48 -15.52
C PHE A 31 8.36 34.91 -15.95
N THR A 32 9.33 35.03 -16.84
CA THR A 32 9.49 36.23 -17.67
C THR A 32 10.04 35.79 -19.01
N ASN A 33 9.16 35.60 -20.00
CA ASN A 33 9.35 35.90 -21.43
C ASN A 33 8.39 35.05 -22.30
N GLY A 34 7.34 35.68 -22.81
CA GLY A 34 6.43 35.15 -23.84
C GLY A 34 5.38 36.22 -24.25
N PRO A 35 5.10 36.44 -25.55
CA PRO A 35 4.62 37.72 -26.07
C PRO A 35 3.09 37.94 -25.99
N THR A 36 2.75 39.23 -25.91
CA THR A 36 1.41 39.85 -25.82
C THR A 36 0.54 39.70 -27.07
N THR A 37 -0.73 39.31 -26.89
CA THR A 37 -1.84 39.66 -27.80
C THR A 37 -3.12 39.96 -27.00
N SER A 38 -3.94 40.85 -27.56
CA SER A 38 -4.84 41.79 -26.89
C SER A 38 -6.21 41.23 -26.46
N ILE A 39 -6.74 41.78 -25.36
CA ILE A 39 -8.13 41.62 -24.92
C ILE A 39 -8.90 42.89 -25.32
N SER A 40 -9.91 42.76 -26.18
CA SER A 40 -10.84 43.84 -26.52
C SER A 40 -12.09 43.83 -25.62
N ARG A 41 -12.49 45.04 -25.23
CA ARG A 41 -13.62 45.39 -24.37
C ARG A 41 -14.96 45.08 -25.04
N PHE A 42 -15.93 44.57 -24.28
CA PHE A 42 -17.35 44.69 -24.61
C PHE A 42 -17.95 45.94 -23.95
N GLN A 43 -18.54 46.81 -24.77
CA GLN A 43 -19.47 47.87 -24.37
C GLN A 43 -20.80 47.70 -25.13
N SER A 44 -21.88 48.08 -24.45
CA SER A 44 -23.30 47.95 -24.82
C SER A 44 -23.79 48.94 -25.90
N ALA A 45 -24.84 48.58 -26.66
CA ALA A 45 -26.21 49.10 -26.48
C ALA A 45 -27.16 48.90 -27.71
N ASN A 46 -28.38 48.40 -27.41
CA ASN A 46 -29.72 48.78 -27.94
C ASN A 46 -30.04 48.66 -29.45
N LYS A 47 -31.27 48.42 -29.96
CA LYS A 47 -32.67 48.25 -29.49
C LYS A 47 -33.43 47.69 -30.73
N SER A 48 -34.51 46.89 -30.65
CA SER A 48 -35.89 47.41 -30.55
C SER A 48 -36.94 46.28 -30.60
N GLY A 49 -38.01 46.44 -29.81
CA GLY A 49 -39.37 45.88 -30.01
C GLY A 49 -39.74 44.71 -29.07
N LEU A 50 -40.78 44.74 -28.23
CA LEU A 50 -41.89 45.68 -28.08
C LEU A 50 -42.57 45.43 -26.70
N ILE A 51 -42.87 46.51 -25.99
CA ILE A 51 -43.67 46.55 -24.76
C ILE A 51 -45.13 46.74 -25.16
N ALA A 52 -46.00 45.82 -24.76
CA ALA A 52 -47.44 46.01 -24.53
C ALA A 52 -47.96 44.73 -23.85
N SER A 53 -48.71 44.71 -22.76
CA SER A 53 -49.44 45.75 -22.07
C SER A 53 -49.83 45.21 -20.68
N ARG A 54 -49.66 46.06 -19.65
CA ARG A 54 -50.14 45.88 -18.27
C ARG A 54 -51.69 45.93 -18.15
N ALA A 55 -52.39 45.67 -19.26
CA ALA A 55 -53.84 45.76 -19.42
C ALA A 55 -54.52 44.39 -19.61
N LEU A 56 -53.79 43.34 -20.02
CA LEU A 56 -54.35 41.98 -20.13
C LEU A 56 -54.56 41.31 -18.76
N LEU A 57 -53.78 41.69 -17.75
CA LEU A 57 -53.94 41.18 -16.37
C LEU A 57 -55.21 41.68 -15.65
N ARG A 58 -55.98 42.61 -16.23
CA ARG A 58 -57.25 43.08 -15.66
C ARG A 58 -58.50 42.38 -16.22
N ASN A 59 -58.42 41.76 -17.40
CA ASN A 59 -59.55 41.01 -17.98
C ASN A 59 -59.61 39.54 -17.56
N ALA A 60 -58.55 39.01 -16.94
CA ALA A 60 -58.56 37.67 -16.35
C ALA A 60 -59.30 37.62 -14.99
N ALA A 61 -59.57 38.77 -14.37
CA ALA A 61 -60.19 38.86 -13.04
C ALA A 61 -61.71 39.13 -13.06
N SER A 62 -62.34 39.35 -14.21
CA SER A 62 -63.77 39.72 -14.29
C SER A 62 -64.69 38.63 -14.87
N ASN A 63 -64.17 37.48 -15.33
CA ASN A 63 -64.99 36.40 -15.92
C ASN A 63 -65.04 35.09 -15.11
N ILE A 64 -64.39 35.01 -13.95
CA ILE A 64 -64.41 33.80 -13.08
C ILE A 64 -65.56 33.86 -12.05
N ALA A 65 -66.34 34.95 -12.03
CA ALA A 65 -67.51 35.10 -11.16
C ALA A 65 -68.80 35.20 -11.99
N ARG A 66 -69.16 34.14 -12.73
CA ARG A 66 -70.57 33.80 -13.12
C ARG A 66 -70.62 32.53 -14.00
N GLY A 67 -71.36 31.51 -13.53
CA GLY A 67 -71.87 30.37 -14.34
C GLY A 67 -70.96 29.13 -14.35
N GLN A 68 -71.04 28.24 -13.35
CA GLN A 68 -71.85 27.01 -13.36
C GLN A 68 -71.62 26.01 -14.53
N SER A 69 -71.24 24.80 -14.11
CA SER A 69 -71.50 23.47 -14.71
C SER A 69 -70.94 23.15 -16.10
N ARG A 70 -69.70 22.64 -16.11
CA ARG A 70 -69.18 21.46 -16.88
C ARG A 70 -67.70 21.67 -17.20
N GLY A 71 -66.81 20.85 -16.61
CA GLY A 71 -65.41 20.80 -17.07
C GLY A 71 -64.32 20.52 -16.03
N VAL A 72 -64.55 19.65 -15.03
CA VAL A 72 -63.50 19.24 -14.07
C VAL A 72 -62.42 18.35 -14.72
N VAL A 73 -62.62 17.91 -15.95
CA VAL A 73 -61.67 17.00 -16.64
C VAL A 73 -60.57 17.76 -17.42
N THR A 74 -60.74 19.06 -17.71
CA THR A 74 -59.83 19.80 -18.61
C THR A 74 -58.67 20.53 -17.94
N GLU A 75 -58.78 20.97 -16.68
CA GLU A 75 -57.68 21.66 -15.98
C GLU A 75 -56.56 20.72 -15.50
N THR A 76 -56.89 19.47 -15.17
CA THR A 76 -55.87 18.47 -14.77
C THR A 76 -54.98 18.06 -15.96
N ILE A 77 -55.53 18.10 -17.18
CA ILE A 77 -54.82 17.75 -18.42
C ILE A 77 -53.81 18.84 -18.80
N THR A 78 -54.13 20.12 -18.62
CA THR A 78 -53.21 21.25 -18.96
C THR A 78 -52.06 21.39 -17.97
N VAL A 79 -52.30 21.18 -16.68
CA VAL A 79 -51.23 21.15 -15.65
C VAL A 79 -50.34 19.91 -15.84
N GLY A 80 -50.93 18.75 -16.13
CA GLY A 80 -50.17 17.53 -16.47
C GLY A 80 -49.30 17.71 -17.71
N ALA A 81 -49.81 18.35 -18.76
CA ALA A 81 -49.05 18.64 -19.97
C ALA A 81 -47.89 19.61 -19.73
N ALA A 82 -48.07 20.62 -18.85
CA ALA A 82 -47.02 21.56 -18.48
C ALA A 82 -45.89 20.89 -17.67
N ILE A 83 -46.24 20.04 -16.70
CA ILE A 83 -45.28 19.27 -15.91
C ILE A 83 -44.52 18.28 -16.79
N TYR A 84 -45.19 17.62 -17.72
CA TYR A 84 -44.57 16.70 -18.67
C TYR A 84 -43.59 17.42 -19.62
N SER A 85 -43.96 18.62 -20.11
CA SER A 85 -43.09 19.45 -20.93
C SER A 85 -41.85 19.94 -20.17
N ALA A 86 -42.02 20.34 -18.90
CA ALA A 86 -40.91 20.69 -18.03
C ALA A 86 -39.97 19.49 -17.77
N GLY A 87 -40.53 18.30 -17.55
CA GLY A 87 -39.76 17.06 -17.42
C GLY A 87 -38.94 16.73 -18.67
N LYS A 88 -39.50 16.95 -19.87
CA LYS A 88 -38.76 16.78 -21.14
C LYS A 88 -37.59 17.73 -21.28
N LEU A 89 -37.75 19.01 -20.90
CA LEU A 89 -36.68 20.00 -20.97
C LEU A 89 -35.56 19.70 -19.97
N ILE A 90 -35.90 19.27 -18.75
CA ILE A 90 -34.92 18.84 -17.75
C ILE A 90 -34.18 17.58 -18.22
N GLY A 91 -34.90 16.60 -18.75
CA GLY A 91 -34.31 15.39 -19.32
C GLY A 91 -33.39 15.67 -20.50
N ALA A 92 -33.78 16.58 -21.40
CA ALA A 92 -32.95 17.03 -22.52
C ALA A 92 -31.68 17.76 -22.05
N GLY A 93 -31.78 18.60 -21.01
CA GLY A 93 -30.63 19.26 -20.39
C GLY A 93 -29.66 18.27 -19.74
N ALA A 94 -30.17 17.27 -19.01
CA ALA A 94 -29.35 16.21 -18.41
C ALA A 94 -28.65 15.35 -19.48
N ALA A 95 -29.35 15.02 -20.57
CA ALA A 95 -28.76 14.29 -21.70
C ALA A 95 -27.64 15.08 -22.38
N ALA A 96 -27.82 16.40 -22.58
CA ALA A 96 -26.78 17.26 -23.13
C ALA A 96 -25.54 17.36 -22.23
N ALA A 97 -25.73 17.45 -20.90
CA ALA A 97 -24.63 17.43 -19.94
C ALA A 97 -23.86 16.09 -19.96
N GLY A 98 -24.57 14.97 -20.10
CA GLY A 98 -23.95 13.64 -20.25
C GLY A 98 -23.10 13.52 -21.51
N LEU A 99 -23.57 14.04 -22.65
CA LEU A 99 -22.81 14.04 -23.92
C LEU A 99 -21.53 14.89 -23.85
N ILE A 100 -21.56 16.02 -23.14
CA ILE A 100 -20.37 16.85 -22.91
C ILE A 100 -19.34 16.12 -22.04
N GLY A 101 -19.80 15.42 -20.99
CA GLY A 101 -18.96 14.59 -20.14
C GLY A 101 -18.30 13.44 -20.92
N ALA A 102 -19.07 12.75 -21.76
CA ALA A 102 -18.55 11.69 -22.62
C ALA A 102 -17.52 12.22 -23.64
N GLY A 103 -17.81 13.35 -24.30
CA GLY A 103 -16.88 13.98 -25.24
C GLY A 103 -15.55 14.41 -24.60
N THR A 104 -15.61 14.94 -23.37
CA THR A 104 -14.41 15.31 -22.60
C THR A 104 -13.59 14.07 -22.21
N GLY A 105 -14.26 12.99 -21.79
CA GLY A 105 -13.62 11.72 -21.47
C GLY A 105 -12.90 11.11 -22.68
N ILE A 106 -13.60 10.99 -23.82
CA ILE A 106 -13.04 10.46 -25.07
C ILE A 106 -11.85 11.31 -25.53
N GLY A 107 -11.98 12.65 -25.50
CA GLY A 107 -10.90 13.57 -25.87
C GLY A 107 -9.65 13.42 -24.99
N THR A 108 -9.84 13.15 -23.70
CA THR A 108 -8.72 12.95 -22.77
C THR A 108 -7.98 11.65 -23.04
N VAL A 109 -8.71 10.56 -23.31
CA VAL A 109 -8.11 9.24 -23.60
C VAL A 109 -7.36 9.26 -24.95
N PHE A 110 -7.96 9.82 -25.99
CA PHE A 110 -7.27 9.98 -27.29
C PHE A 110 -6.08 10.94 -27.19
N GLY A 111 -6.18 12.03 -26.41
CA GLY A 111 -5.08 12.95 -26.16
C GLY A 111 -3.89 12.28 -25.46
N ALA A 112 -4.16 11.38 -24.50
CA ALA A 112 -3.15 10.58 -23.83
C ALA A 112 -2.46 9.59 -24.78
N LEU A 113 -3.21 8.91 -25.65
CA LEU A 113 -2.65 8.02 -26.68
C LEU A 113 -1.73 8.79 -27.65
N ILE A 114 -2.21 9.91 -28.19
CA ILE A 114 -1.43 10.74 -29.14
C ILE A 114 -0.15 11.22 -28.48
N THR A 115 -0.22 11.70 -27.24
CA THR A 115 0.94 12.17 -26.48
C THR A 115 1.91 11.02 -26.16
N GLY A 116 1.40 9.85 -25.81
CA GLY A 116 2.20 8.65 -25.54
C GLY A 116 2.95 8.16 -26.77
N VAL A 117 2.26 8.04 -27.91
CA VAL A 117 2.86 7.63 -29.19
C VAL A 117 3.86 8.68 -29.70
N ALA A 118 3.60 9.97 -29.51
CA ALA A 118 4.53 11.04 -29.89
C ALA A 118 5.81 11.05 -29.05
N ARG A 119 5.72 10.68 -27.76
CA ARG A 119 6.89 10.59 -26.86
C ARG A 119 7.72 9.33 -27.06
N ASN A 120 7.09 8.21 -27.41
CA ASN A 120 7.79 6.96 -27.65
C ASN A 120 7.17 6.16 -28.82
N PRO A 121 7.61 6.44 -30.07
CA PRO A 121 7.06 5.80 -31.26
C PRO A 121 7.27 4.27 -31.30
N ALA A 122 8.27 3.75 -30.61
CA ALA A 122 8.60 2.31 -30.58
C ALA A 122 7.53 1.48 -29.85
N LEU A 123 6.74 2.09 -28.96
CA LEU A 123 5.68 1.42 -28.20
C LEU A 123 4.29 1.55 -28.84
N ARG A 124 4.20 2.05 -30.08
CA ARG A 124 2.92 2.33 -30.75
C ARG A 124 1.94 1.15 -30.72
N GLY A 125 2.42 -0.08 -30.95
CA GLY A 125 1.59 -1.28 -30.94
C GLY A 125 0.99 -1.59 -29.56
N GLN A 126 1.81 -1.50 -28.50
CA GLN A 126 1.38 -1.75 -27.12
C GLN A 126 0.45 -0.65 -26.61
N LEU A 127 0.79 0.63 -26.87
CA LEU A 127 -0.05 1.77 -26.49
C LEU A 127 -1.42 1.72 -27.20
N PHE A 128 -1.46 1.29 -28.45
CA PHE A 128 -2.72 1.11 -29.18
C PHE A 128 -3.54 -0.06 -28.61
N SER A 129 -2.91 -1.17 -28.23
CA SER A 129 -3.59 -2.29 -27.58
C SER A 129 -4.19 -1.91 -26.21
N TRP A 130 -3.43 -1.21 -25.36
CA TRP A 130 -3.95 -0.71 -24.08
C TRP A 130 -5.08 0.30 -24.27
N PHE A 131 -4.99 1.12 -25.30
CA PHE A 131 -6.04 2.06 -25.66
C PHE A 131 -7.34 1.38 -26.10
N LEU A 132 -7.27 0.31 -26.92
CA LEU A 132 -8.46 -0.44 -27.32
C LEU A 132 -9.11 -1.13 -26.11
N ASN A 133 -8.31 -1.72 -25.22
CA ASN A 133 -8.81 -2.34 -23.98
C ASN A 133 -9.50 -1.31 -23.06
N ALA A 134 -9.04 -0.06 -23.06
CA ALA A 134 -9.66 1.03 -22.29
C ALA A 134 -10.99 1.52 -22.89
N LEU A 135 -11.22 1.31 -24.21
CA LEU A 135 -12.45 1.70 -24.90
C LEU A 135 -13.56 0.64 -24.83
N GLU A 136 -13.25 -0.61 -24.51
CA GLU A 136 -14.23 -1.70 -24.38
C GLU A 136 -15.04 -1.68 -23.06
N VAL A 137 -14.85 -0.66 -22.22
CA VAL A 137 -15.60 -0.50 -20.96
C VAL A 137 -16.99 0.10 -21.23
N ASP A 138 -18.01 -0.76 -21.30
CA ASP A 138 -19.42 -0.40 -21.48
C ASP A 138 -19.99 0.42 -20.28
N PRO A 139 -20.52 1.64 -20.49
CA PRO A 139 -21.01 2.49 -19.40
C PRO A 139 -22.40 2.13 -18.84
N LEU A 140 -23.16 1.22 -19.46
CA LEU A 140 -24.54 0.91 -19.06
C LEU A 140 -24.76 -0.47 -18.44
N THR A 141 -23.68 -1.20 -18.14
CA THR A 141 -23.73 -2.45 -17.36
C THR A 141 -22.94 -2.35 -16.04
N HIS A 142 -23.33 -1.42 -15.17
CA HIS A 142 -22.92 -1.46 -13.74
C HIS A 142 -23.67 -2.53 -12.92
N SER A 143 -23.84 -3.71 -13.53
CA SER A 143 -24.19 -4.97 -12.89
C SER A 143 -23.44 -6.17 -13.49
N ARG A 144 -22.28 -5.96 -14.13
CA ARG A 144 -21.22 -6.96 -14.07
C ARG A 144 -20.55 -6.77 -12.70
N ARG A 145 -21.06 -7.36 -11.62
CA ARG A 145 -20.82 -8.78 -11.32
C ARG A 145 -19.60 -9.23 -12.11
N TRP A 146 -18.45 -9.17 -11.46
CA TRP A 146 -17.45 -10.20 -11.66
C TRP A 146 -18.18 -11.52 -11.42
N GLU A 147 -18.85 -12.04 -12.45
CA GLU A 147 -19.03 -13.47 -12.57
C GLU A 147 -17.62 -13.98 -12.88
N CYS A 148 -16.81 -14.08 -11.81
CA CYS A 148 -16.16 -15.35 -11.57
C CYS A 148 -17.27 -16.38 -11.82
N GLY A 149 -17.13 -17.19 -12.86
CA GLY A 149 -18.05 -18.28 -13.09
C GLY A 149 -18.31 -18.94 -11.74
N GLY A 150 -19.55 -18.81 -11.26
CA GLY A 150 -20.04 -19.49 -10.09
C GLY A 150 -20.24 -20.96 -10.44
N GLY A 151 -19.16 -21.63 -10.82
CA GLY A 151 -18.86 -22.86 -10.13
C GLY A 151 -18.27 -22.45 -8.79
N MET A 152 -18.55 -23.21 -7.75
CA MET A 152 -17.50 -23.42 -6.76
C MET A 152 -16.31 -23.96 -7.55
N ILE A 153 -15.45 -23.07 -8.03
CA ILE A 153 -14.04 -23.37 -8.07
C ILE A 153 -13.78 -23.48 -6.57
N GLU A 154 -13.86 -24.71 -6.03
CA GLU A 154 -12.80 -25.14 -5.12
C GLU A 154 -11.57 -24.45 -5.68
N LYS A 155 -10.92 -23.55 -4.94
CA LYS A 155 -9.57 -23.15 -5.32
C LYS A 155 -8.81 -24.48 -5.34
N ASP A 156 -8.89 -25.20 -6.45
CA ASP A 156 -7.89 -26.10 -6.96
C ASP A 156 -6.68 -25.23 -6.77
N SER A 157 -5.92 -25.56 -5.73
CA SER A 157 -4.68 -24.92 -5.42
C SER A 157 -3.91 -24.99 -6.72
N VAL A 158 -3.92 -23.90 -7.50
CA VAL A 158 -3.15 -23.84 -8.74
C VAL A 158 -1.74 -23.99 -8.23
N SER A 159 -1.21 -25.21 -8.35
CA SER A 159 0.07 -25.59 -7.81
C SER A 159 1.09 -24.74 -8.56
N MET A 160 1.54 -23.66 -7.93
CA MET A 160 2.52 -22.78 -8.52
C MET A 160 3.80 -23.56 -8.70
N SER A 161 4.39 -23.51 -9.89
CA SER A 161 5.65 -24.22 -10.13
C SER A 161 6.79 -23.41 -9.51
N PRO A 162 7.68 -24.02 -8.71
CA PRO A 162 8.93 -23.38 -8.34
C PRO A 162 9.81 -23.18 -9.58
N ALA A 163 10.74 -22.22 -9.55
CA ALA A 163 11.76 -22.06 -10.59
C ALA A 163 13.13 -21.72 -10.00
N LEU A 164 14.19 -22.18 -10.68
CA LEU A 164 15.59 -21.94 -10.31
C LEU A 164 16.20 -20.89 -11.24
N ILE A 165 16.74 -19.81 -10.68
CA ILE A 165 17.40 -18.71 -11.41
C ILE A 165 18.89 -18.69 -11.06
N ILE A 166 19.76 -18.93 -12.05
CA ILE A 166 21.22 -18.98 -11.89
C ILE A 166 21.85 -17.81 -12.63
N ILE A 167 22.55 -16.93 -11.90
CA ILE A 167 22.96 -15.61 -12.40
C ILE A 167 24.47 -15.53 -12.63
N ASP A 168 24.85 -15.02 -13.80
CA ASP A 168 26.17 -14.49 -14.18
C ASP A 168 27.38 -15.42 -13.96
N LEU A 169 27.25 -16.72 -14.25
CA LEU A 169 28.38 -17.67 -14.28
C LEU A 169 29.28 -17.47 -15.52
N GLN A 170 29.70 -16.23 -15.77
CA GLN A 170 30.53 -15.79 -16.90
C GLN A 170 31.99 -15.63 -16.50
N ASN A 171 32.90 -15.74 -17.48
CA ASN A 171 34.34 -15.71 -17.28
C ASN A 171 34.81 -14.50 -16.45
N ASP A 172 34.25 -13.30 -16.69
CA ASP A 172 34.61 -12.10 -15.92
C ASP A 172 34.35 -12.20 -14.42
N PHE A 173 33.39 -13.03 -14.00
CA PHE A 173 33.06 -13.20 -12.58
C PHE A 173 33.75 -14.39 -11.95
N VAL A 174 33.89 -15.50 -12.69
CA VAL A 174 34.24 -16.80 -12.09
C VAL A 174 35.57 -17.39 -12.55
N SER A 175 36.19 -16.88 -13.62
CA SER A 175 37.52 -17.33 -14.07
C SER A 175 38.63 -16.47 -13.46
N PRO A 176 39.79 -17.07 -13.11
CA PRO A 176 40.95 -16.32 -12.65
C PRO A 176 41.56 -15.38 -13.72
N GLU A 177 41.30 -15.63 -14.99
CA GLU A 177 41.71 -14.81 -16.15
C GLU A 177 40.72 -13.68 -16.44
N GLY A 178 39.49 -13.77 -15.93
CA GLY A 178 38.46 -12.77 -16.15
C GLY A 178 38.74 -11.44 -15.47
N THR A 179 37.93 -10.45 -15.83
CA THR A 179 37.27 -9.53 -14.89
C THR A 179 38.00 -9.32 -13.57
N LEU A 180 37.52 -10.06 -12.56
CA LEU A 180 37.87 -9.98 -11.15
C LEU A 180 39.27 -10.47 -10.78
N LYS A 181 39.96 -11.24 -11.64
CA LYS A 181 41.28 -11.81 -11.39
C LYS A 181 41.32 -12.61 -10.08
N LYS A 182 42.24 -12.30 -9.16
CA LYS A 182 42.36 -12.94 -7.83
C LYS A 182 41.12 -12.83 -6.94
N LYS A 183 40.15 -11.97 -7.28
CA LYS A 183 38.88 -11.82 -6.56
C LYS A 183 37.71 -12.52 -7.25
N HIS A 184 37.98 -13.35 -8.28
CA HIS A 184 36.94 -14.15 -8.92
C HIS A 184 36.25 -15.05 -7.89
N VAL A 185 35.00 -15.39 -8.17
CA VAL A 185 34.27 -16.38 -7.38
C VAL A 185 34.63 -17.75 -7.94
N PRO A 186 35.31 -18.63 -7.19
CA PRO A 186 35.75 -19.92 -7.71
C PRO A 186 34.55 -20.82 -8.05
N LEU A 187 34.33 -21.07 -9.35
CA LEU A 187 33.18 -21.82 -9.84
C LEU A 187 33.19 -23.27 -9.35
N GLU A 188 34.37 -23.86 -9.17
CA GLU A 188 34.57 -25.21 -8.67
C GLU A 188 33.95 -25.46 -7.28
N LEU A 189 33.77 -24.39 -6.48
CA LEU A 189 33.12 -24.46 -5.17
C LEU A 189 31.59 -24.45 -5.25
N LEU A 190 31.04 -23.92 -6.35
CA LEU A 190 29.59 -23.82 -6.57
C LEU A 190 29.06 -24.99 -7.41
N LEU A 191 29.84 -25.47 -8.40
CA LEU A 191 29.41 -26.46 -9.39
C LEU A 191 28.79 -27.74 -8.80
N PRO A 192 29.37 -28.40 -7.78
CA PRO A 192 28.77 -29.63 -7.24
C PRO A 192 27.36 -29.39 -6.68
N LYS A 193 27.15 -28.25 -6.03
CA LYS A 193 25.87 -27.88 -5.42
C LYS A 193 24.86 -27.41 -6.47
N LEU A 194 25.33 -26.69 -7.48
CA LEU A 194 24.52 -26.31 -8.65
C LEU A 194 24.05 -27.55 -9.41
N LYS A 195 24.91 -28.56 -9.62
CA LYS A 195 24.52 -29.85 -10.22
C LYS A 195 23.46 -30.55 -9.40
N TYR A 196 23.62 -30.60 -8.08
CA TYR A 196 22.63 -31.19 -7.18
C TYR A 196 21.25 -30.53 -7.33
N ILE A 197 21.17 -29.21 -7.19
CA ILE A 197 19.88 -28.50 -7.25
C ILE A 197 19.29 -28.51 -8.67
N CYS A 198 20.10 -28.38 -9.73
CA CYS A 198 19.64 -28.53 -11.11
C CYS A 198 19.07 -29.93 -11.37
N GLY A 199 19.68 -30.96 -10.79
CA GLY A 199 19.17 -32.34 -10.86
C GLY A 199 17.79 -32.48 -10.24
N ILE A 200 17.54 -31.84 -9.09
CA ILE A 200 16.20 -31.81 -8.47
C ILE A 200 15.19 -31.14 -9.42
N PHE A 201 15.46 -29.91 -9.87
CA PHE A 201 14.55 -29.17 -10.73
C PHE A 201 14.28 -29.90 -12.04
N LYS A 202 15.31 -30.48 -12.66
CA LYS A 202 15.18 -31.27 -13.88
C LYS A 202 14.32 -32.52 -13.68
N SER A 203 14.52 -33.25 -12.56
CA SER A 203 13.75 -34.47 -12.25
C SER A 203 12.25 -34.19 -12.08
N GLN A 204 11.90 -33.00 -11.58
CA GLN A 204 10.52 -32.57 -11.36
C GLN A 204 9.94 -31.80 -12.56
N ASN A 205 10.72 -31.63 -13.63
CA ASN A 205 10.37 -30.80 -14.79
C ASN A 205 10.03 -29.35 -14.42
N TRP A 206 10.72 -28.81 -13.40
CA TRP A 206 10.62 -27.42 -13.01
C TRP A 206 11.58 -26.54 -13.81
N PRO A 207 11.21 -25.28 -14.10
CA PRO A 207 12.04 -24.38 -14.88
C PRO A 207 13.41 -24.12 -14.25
N ILE A 208 14.44 -24.17 -15.10
CA ILE A 208 15.79 -23.71 -14.78
C ILE A 208 16.12 -22.58 -15.75
N VAL A 209 16.43 -21.41 -15.21
CA VAL A 209 16.76 -20.21 -15.96
C VAL A 209 18.20 -19.84 -15.66
N ALA A 210 19.01 -19.72 -16.70
CA ALA A 210 20.32 -19.13 -16.64
C ALA A 210 20.25 -17.67 -17.09
N VAL A 211 20.96 -16.78 -16.40
CA VAL A 211 21.02 -15.36 -16.75
C VAL A 211 22.47 -14.99 -16.94
N ARG A 212 22.78 -14.36 -18.08
CA ARG A 212 24.08 -13.76 -18.37
C ARG A 212 23.93 -12.26 -18.53
N SER A 213 25.00 -11.53 -18.28
CA SER A 213 25.05 -10.08 -18.43
C SER A 213 25.78 -9.64 -19.68
N GLU A 214 25.32 -8.54 -20.28
CA GLU A 214 26.04 -7.82 -21.32
C GLU A 214 25.95 -6.31 -21.05
N TYR A 215 27.10 -5.70 -20.72
CA TYR A 215 27.17 -4.30 -20.35
C TYR A 215 27.84 -3.48 -21.46
N SER A 216 27.06 -2.64 -22.14
CA SER A 216 27.56 -1.69 -23.13
C SER A 216 27.64 -0.28 -22.53
N SER A 217 28.54 0.56 -23.05
CA SER A 217 28.61 1.98 -22.67
C SER A 217 27.42 2.80 -23.16
N GLU A 218 26.69 2.29 -24.17
CA GLU A 218 25.49 2.91 -24.73
C GLU A 218 24.24 2.62 -23.88
N ASN A 219 24.25 1.52 -23.11
CA ASN A 219 23.18 1.13 -22.20
C ASN A 219 23.14 1.95 -20.90
N ARG A 220 23.84 3.08 -20.83
CA ARG A 220 23.61 4.04 -19.74
C ARG A 220 22.22 4.62 -19.92
N ASP A 221 21.29 4.19 -19.08
CA ASP A 221 20.08 4.98 -18.88
C ASP A 221 20.51 6.37 -18.43
N THR A 222 20.26 7.38 -19.28
CA THR A 222 20.67 8.77 -19.04
C THR A 222 19.83 9.42 -17.93
N SER A 223 18.82 8.73 -17.41
CA SER A 223 18.07 9.12 -16.22
C SER A 223 18.72 8.71 -14.90
N TYR A 224 19.68 7.76 -14.91
CA TYR A 224 20.32 7.25 -13.69
C TYR A 224 21.36 8.23 -13.15
N ASN A 225 21.10 8.79 -11.96
CA ASN A 225 21.98 9.76 -11.32
C ASN A 225 22.88 9.07 -10.28
N GLU A 226 24.19 8.95 -10.61
CA GLU A 226 25.25 8.37 -9.77
C GLU A 226 25.35 8.99 -8.36
N SER A 227 24.76 10.17 -8.14
CA SER A 227 24.89 10.92 -6.88
C SER A 227 23.79 10.67 -5.85
N THR A 228 22.68 9.99 -6.17
CA THR A 228 21.53 9.87 -5.24
C THR A 228 20.60 8.64 -5.39
N GLU A 229 20.81 7.70 -6.31
CA GLU A 229 19.78 6.69 -6.65
C GLU A 229 20.20 5.23 -6.35
N ASP A 230 19.20 4.44 -5.95
CA ASP A 230 19.25 3.02 -5.56
C ASP A 230 20.33 2.19 -6.29
N HIS A 231 21.34 1.72 -5.54
CA HIS A 231 22.44 0.90 -6.04
C HIS A 231 21.96 -0.33 -6.83
N LEU A 232 20.85 -0.95 -6.44
CA LEU A 232 20.34 -2.17 -7.07
C LEU A 232 19.67 -1.91 -8.42
N ALA A 233 19.29 -0.66 -8.70
CA ALA A 233 18.81 -0.22 -10.00
C ALA A 233 19.95 0.03 -11.01
N GLY A 234 21.20 -0.13 -10.59
CA GLY A 234 22.38 0.19 -11.40
C GLY A 234 22.77 -0.86 -12.44
N THR A 235 23.88 -0.55 -13.12
CA THR A 235 24.59 -1.39 -14.09
C THR A 235 26.10 -1.24 -13.93
N HIS A 236 26.91 -2.08 -14.56
CA HIS A 236 28.36 -1.93 -14.57
C HIS A 236 28.81 -0.79 -15.51
N ALA A 237 28.60 0.47 -15.08
CA ALA A 237 28.99 1.70 -15.81
C ALA A 237 30.38 2.25 -15.41
N GLY A 238 31.08 1.57 -14.49
CA GLY A 238 32.36 2.00 -13.95
C GLY A 238 33.55 1.86 -14.90
N LYS A 239 34.72 2.36 -14.49
CA LYS A 239 35.97 2.32 -15.28
C LYS A 239 36.42 0.91 -15.64
N ARG A 240 36.11 -0.08 -14.78
CA ARG A 240 36.37 -1.50 -15.03
C ARG A 240 35.17 -2.08 -15.77
N LYS A 241 35.37 -2.42 -17.04
CA LYS A 241 34.33 -3.01 -17.88
C LYS A 241 34.15 -4.47 -17.50
N PHE A 242 32.89 -4.87 -17.32
CA PHE A 242 32.49 -6.26 -17.13
C PHE A 242 31.62 -6.66 -18.30
N CYS A 243 31.70 -7.93 -18.70
CA CYS A 243 30.83 -8.59 -19.68
C CYS A 243 30.55 -7.71 -20.90
N THR A 244 31.61 -7.13 -21.48
CA THR A 244 31.48 -6.34 -22.71
C THR A 244 30.98 -7.25 -23.84
N PRO A 245 29.93 -6.88 -24.58
CA PRO A 245 29.39 -7.71 -25.65
C PRO A 245 30.47 -8.21 -26.61
N GLY A 246 30.46 -9.52 -26.89
CA GLY A 246 31.43 -10.18 -27.78
C GLY A 246 32.84 -10.37 -27.21
N SER A 247 33.09 -10.01 -25.95
CA SER A 247 34.36 -10.31 -25.29
C SER A 247 34.34 -11.71 -24.65
N VAL A 248 35.50 -12.36 -24.55
CA VAL A 248 35.64 -13.66 -23.87
C VAL A 248 35.15 -13.59 -22.41
N GLY A 249 35.31 -12.44 -21.76
CA GLY A 249 34.82 -12.19 -20.40
C GLY A 249 33.29 -12.24 -20.27
N ALA A 250 32.56 -11.93 -21.34
CA ALA A 250 31.09 -11.97 -21.42
C ALA A 250 30.55 -13.36 -21.78
N GLU A 251 31.40 -14.30 -22.18
CA GLU A 251 30.96 -15.67 -22.42
C GLU A 251 30.71 -16.38 -21.09
N LEU A 252 29.77 -17.34 -21.11
CA LEU A 252 29.59 -18.26 -20.00
C LEU A 252 30.89 -19.05 -19.79
N HIS A 253 31.22 -19.33 -18.54
CA HIS A 253 32.35 -20.22 -18.26
C HIS A 253 32.06 -21.61 -18.87
N PRO A 254 33.03 -22.31 -19.49
CA PRO A 254 32.79 -23.59 -20.15
C PRO A 254 32.06 -24.61 -19.27
N ASP A 255 32.45 -24.74 -18.00
CA ASP A 255 31.77 -25.64 -17.06
C ASP A 255 30.33 -25.21 -16.72
N ALA A 256 30.05 -23.91 -16.69
CA ALA A 256 28.70 -23.40 -16.48
C ALA A 256 27.83 -23.61 -17.72
N GLN A 257 28.40 -23.44 -18.92
CA GLN A 257 27.70 -23.75 -20.16
C GLN A 257 27.37 -25.25 -20.26
N ALA A 258 28.33 -26.13 -19.94
CA ALA A 258 28.09 -27.56 -19.89
C ALA A 258 26.98 -27.93 -18.88
N LEU A 259 26.96 -27.30 -17.70
CA LEU A 259 25.88 -27.45 -16.72
C LEU A 259 24.52 -27.06 -17.33
N PHE A 260 24.42 -25.89 -17.95
CA PHE A 260 23.15 -25.41 -18.50
C PHE A 260 22.64 -26.26 -19.67
N GLU A 261 23.53 -26.77 -20.51
CA GLU A 261 23.19 -27.71 -21.58
C GLU A 261 22.73 -29.07 -21.04
N GLU A 262 23.43 -29.61 -20.04
CA GLU A 262 23.11 -30.89 -19.38
C GLU A 262 21.71 -30.87 -18.76
N TYR A 263 21.35 -29.80 -18.06
CA TYR A 263 20.06 -29.69 -17.36
C TYR A 263 18.96 -28.99 -18.19
N GLY A 264 19.30 -28.43 -19.35
CA GLY A 264 18.37 -27.77 -20.27
C GLY A 264 17.85 -26.42 -19.74
N ALA A 265 18.75 -25.58 -19.22
CA ALA A 265 18.41 -24.25 -18.74
C ALA A 265 18.12 -23.28 -19.89
N THR A 266 17.12 -22.41 -19.71
CA THR A 266 16.83 -21.32 -20.67
C THR A 266 17.71 -20.12 -20.35
N VAL A 267 18.47 -19.61 -21.32
CA VAL A 267 19.43 -18.52 -21.11
C VAL A 267 18.82 -17.16 -21.47
N PHE A 268 18.85 -16.21 -20.55
CA PHE A 268 18.48 -14.81 -20.74
C PHE A 268 19.70 -13.89 -20.68
N THR A 269 19.67 -12.79 -21.43
CA THR A 269 20.69 -11.74 -21.36
C THR A 269 20.12 -10.50 -20.69
N LYS A 270 20.81 -9.98 -19.67
CA LYS A 270 20.45 -8.73 -18.96
C LYS A 270 21.50 -7.64 -19.19
N THR A 271 21.07 -6.39 -19.09
CA THR A 271 21.93 -5.21 -19.22
C THR A 271 22.07 -4.41 -17.91
N MET A 272 21.32 -4.81 -16.87
CA MET A 272 21.30 -4.20 -15.55
C MET A 272 21.75 -5.22 -14.49
N TYR A 273 21.83 -4.82 -13.22
CA TYR A 273 22.05 -5.80 -12.15
C TYR A 273 20.89 -6.79 -12.03
N SER A 274 19.64 -6.31 -12.01
CA SER A 274 18.45 -7.15 -11.97
C SER A 274 18.23 -7.93 -13.27
N ALA A 275 17.97 -9.23 -13.14
CA ALA A 275 17.58 -10.11 -14.25
C ALA A 275 16.20 -9.81 -14.81
N PHE A 276 15.35 -9.08 -14.09
CA PHE A 276 14.00 -8.71 -14.53
C PHE A 276 13.98 -7.35 -15.25
N ALA A 277 14.93 -6.48 -14.96
CA ALA A 277 14.98 -5.15 -15.54
C ALA A 277 15.31 -5.21 -17.04
N GLY A 278 14.37 -4.80 -17.88
CA GLY A 278 14.55 -4.74 -19.33
C GLY A 278 14.62 -6.10 -20.02
N THR A 279 14.18 -7.19 -19.39
CA THR A 279 14.15 -8.53 -19.98
C THR A 279 12.72 -9.09 -20.06
N SER A 280 12.54 -10.18 -20.81
CA SER A 280 11.27 -10.93 -20.87
C SER A 280 11.15 -12.02 -19.79
N LEU A 281 12.04 -12.02 -18.78
CA LEU A 281 12.09 -13.08 -17.76
C LEU A 281 10.77 -13.22 -17.00
N HIS A 282 10.16 -12.11 -16.56
CA HIS A 282 8.89 -12.15 -15.84
C HIS A 282 7.79 -12.84 -16.67
N SER A 283 7.60 -12.40 -17.92
CA SER A 283 6.59 -12.98 -18.81
C SER A 283 6.85 -14.46 -19.12
N HIS A 284 8.12 -14.87 -19.20
CA HIS A 284 8.50 -16.27 -19.38
C HIS A 284 8.11 -17.14 -18.17
N LEU A 285 8.39 -16.67 -16.96
CA LEU A 285 8.00 -17.37 -15.72
C LEU A 285 6.48 -17.46 -15.59
N GLN A 286 5.75 -16.40 -15.92
CA GLN A 286 4.27 -16.42 -15.95
C GLN A 286 3.74 -17.45 -16.94
N ALA A 287 4.32 -17.56 -18.14
CA ALA A 287 3.94 -18.56 -19.14
C ALA A 287 4.19 -20.01 -18.69
N GLN A 288 5.08 -20.23 -17.72
CA GLN A 288 5.39 -21.53 -17.14
C GLN A 288 4.57 -21.85 -15.88
N ASN A 289 3.53 -21.06 -15.59
CA ASN A 289 2.71 -21.19 -14.39
C ASN A 289 3.54 -21.12 -13.09
N VAL A 290 4.63 -20.36 -13.12
CA VAL A 290 5.43 -20.06 -11.92
C VAL A 290 4.67 -19.07 -11.03
N GLY A 291 3.88 -18.16 -11.60
CA GLY A 291 2.92 -17.31 -10.87
C GLY A 291 3.56 -16.56 -9.69
N ALA A 292 3.00 -16.68 -8.49
CA ALA A 292 3.59 -16.18 -7.23
C ALA A 292 4.40 -17.27 -6.48
N GLY A 293 4.73 -18.38 -7.15
CA GLY A 293 5.49 -19.50 -6.61
C GLY A 293 6.95 -19.14 -6.24
N PRO A 294 7.63 -20.03 -5.50
CA PRO A 294 8.96 -19.74 -4.97
C PRO A 294 10.02 -19.74 -6.07
N LEU A 295 10.77 -18.64 -6.15
CA LEU A 295 11.95 -18.49 -6.97
C LEU A 295 13.21 -18.73 -6.13
N TYR A 296 14.02 -19.69 -6.55
CA TYR A 296 15.29 -20.02 -5.92
C TYR A 296 16.42 -19.37 -6.70
N PHE A 297 17.24 -18.56 -6.02
CA PHE A 297 18.32 -17.79 -6.63
C PHE A 297 19.68 -18.42 -6.32
N ALA A 298 20.51 -18.49 -7.36
CA ALA A 298 21.88 -19.01 -7.34
C ALA A 298 22.80 -18.15 -8.23
N GLY A 299 24.12 -18.35 -8.12
CA GLY A 299 25.11 -17.70 -8.98
C GLY A 299 25.81 -16.52 -8.31
N VAL A 300 26.16 -15.49 -9.09
CA VAL A 300 27.05 -14.41 -8.66
C VAL A 300 26.60 -13.04 -9.18
N THR A 301 26.98 -11.92 -8.56
CA THR A 301 27.53 -11.82 -7.20
C THR A 301 26.42 -11.55 -6.19
N ALA A 302 26.55 -12.09 -4.97
CA ALA A 302 25.52 -12.05 -3.93
C ALA A 302 24.95 -10.65 -3.68
N ASN A 303 25.81 -9.65 -3.52
CA ASN A 303 25.46 -8.29 -3.12
C ASN A 303 25.03 -7.36 -4.28
N ASN A 304 25.16 -7.80 -5.53
CA ASN A 304 24.77 -7.03 -6.71
C ASN A 304 23.68 -7.76 -7.49
N CYS A 305 24.03 -8.50 -8.53
CA CYS A 305 23.09 -9.09 -9.48
C CYS A 305 22.09 -10.05 -8.83
N VAL A 306 22.53 -10.86 -7.86
CA VAL A 306 21.65 -11.79 -7.13
C VAL A 306 20.66 -11.00 -6.27
N LEU A 307 21.15 -10.10 -5.41
CA LEU A 307 20.30 -9.26 -4.56
C LEU A 307 19.33 -8.40 -5.38
N ALA A 308 19.78 -7.75 -6.45
CA ALA A 308 18.94 -6.93 -7.31
C ALA A 308 17.83 -7.73 -8.01
N SER A 309 18.16 -8.93 -8.50
CA SER A 309 17.18 -9.81 -9.15
C SER A 309 16.16 -10.35 -8.15
N LEU A 310 16.62 -10.71 -6.94
CA LEU A 310 15.77 -11.20 -5.87
C LEU A 310 14.81 -10.11 -5.38
N THR A 311 15.31 -8.88 -5.15
CA THR A 311 14.47 -7.73 -4.76
C THR A 311 13.42 -7.42 -5.84
N ALA A 312 13.80 -7.46 -7.12
CA ALA A 312 12.86 -7.23 -8.21
C ALA A 312 11.79 -8.34 -8.29
N ALA A 313 12.17 -9.60 -8.10
CA ALA A 313 11.22 -10.70 -8.01
C ALA A 313 10.25 -10.53 -6.83
N PHE A 314 10.75 -10.15 -5.66
CA PHE A 314 9.91 -9.88 -4.50
C PHE A 314 8.88 -8.77 -4.80
N GLN A 315 9.30 -7.68 -5.46
CA GLN A 315 8.40 -6.58 -5.85
C GLN A 315 7.36 -7.00 -6.90
N LEU A 316 7.63 -8.05 -7.67
CA LEU A 316 6.70 -8.66 -8.62
C LEU A 316 5.79 -9.71 -7.96
N GLY A 317 5.90 -9.91 -6.65
CA GLY A 317 5.02 -10.79 -5.86
C GLY A 317 5.49 -12.23 -5.74
N TYR A 318 6.71 -12.56 -6.17
CA TYR A 318 7.25 -13.91 -6.00
C TYR A 318 7.66 -14.15 -4.53
N ASN A 319 7.42 -15.36 -4.02
CA ASN A 319 8.18 -15.85 -2.87
C ASN A 319 9.64 -16.06 -3.33
N VAL A 320 10.62 -15.57 -2.57
CA VAL A 320 12.02 -15.58 -3.00
C VAL A 320 12.91 -16.26 -1.98
N CYS A 321 13.80 -17.10 -2.49
CA CYS A 321 14.71 -17.90 -1.70
C CYS A 321 16.14 -17.79 -2.25
N ALA A 322 17.10 -17.45 -1.40
CA ALA A 322 18.52 -17.45 -1.76
C ALA A 322 19.18 -18.77 -1.33
N LEU A 323 19.84 -19.44 -2.27
CA LEU A 323 20.59 -20.68 -2.02
C LEU A 323 22.01 -20.34 -1.56
N GLU A 324 22.22 -20.25 -0.25
CA GLU A 324 23.42 -19.64 0.36
C GLU A 324 24.74 -20.30 -0.06
N ASP A 325 24.69 -21.59 -0.33
CA ASP A 325 25.82 -22.43 -0.71
C ASP A 325 26.02 -22.53 -2.24
N CYS A 326 25.03 -22.07 -3.03
CA CYS A 326 25.07 -21.93 -4.48
C CYS A 326 25.27 -20.46 -4.94
N ILE A 327 25.45 -19.53 -3.99
CA ILE A 327 25.68 -18.11 -4.25
C ILE A 327 27.10 -17.73 -3.81
N GLY A 328 27.80 -16.97 -4.66
CA GLY A 328 29.13 -16.46 -4.35
C GLY A 328 29.26 -14.94 -4.45
N ALA A 329 30.29 -14.40 -3.81
CA ALA A 329 30.66 -13.00 -3.88
C ALA A 329 32.18 -12.82 -3.82
N THR A 330 32.66 -11.62 -4.12
CA THR A 330 34.11 -11.32 -4.13
C THR A 330 34.76 -11.36 -2.74
N ASN A 331 33.96 -11.31 -1.67
CA ASN A 331 34.38 -11.67 -0.32
C ASN A 331 33.18 -12.14 0.52
N GLU A 332 33.47 -12.77 1.65
CA GLU A 332 32.46 -13.30 2.59
C GLU A 332 31.64 -12.20 3.28
N ILE A 333 32.23 -11.05 3.62
CA ILE A 333 31.52 -9.94 4.29
C ILE A 333 30.35 -9.42 3.43
N LEU A 334 30.57 -9.27 2.13
CA LEU A 334 29.57 -8.84 1.16
C LEU A 334 28.49 -9.90 0.96
N LYS A 335 28.90 -11.18 0.93
CA LYS A 335 27.99 -12.32 0.86
C LYS A 335 27.05 -12.35 2.06
N ASP A 336 27.62 -12.30 3.27
CA ASP A 336 26.88 -12.29 4.53
C ASP A 336 25.97 -11.06 4.65
N SER A 337 26.43 -9.90 4.17
CA SER A 337 25.61 -8.69 4.15
C SER A 337 24.38 -8.86 3.25
N ALA A 338 24.54 -9.43 2.07
CA ALA A 338 23.43 -9.69 1.15
C ALA A 338 22.42 -10.67 1.77
N PHE A 339 22.89 -11.77 2.37
CA PHE A 339 22.02 -12.74 3.04
C PHE A 339 21.29 -12.16 4.25
N ARG A 340 21.94 -11.31 5.04
CA ARG A 340 21.26 -10.56 6.12
C ARG A 340 20.17 -9.65 5.57
N THR A 341 20.42 -8.95 4.47
CA THR A 341 19.39 -8.11 3.81
C THR A 341 18.22 -8.97 3.32
N ILE A 342 18.49 -10.07 2.61
CA ILE A 342 17.46 -10.97 2.06
C ILE A 342 16.58 -11.54 3.17
N SER A 343 17.20 -12.18 4.16
CA SER A 343 16.49 -12.80 5.30
C SER A 343 15.69 -11.80 6.13
N LYS A 344 16.15 -10.55 6.19
CA LYS A 344 15.50 -9.52 6.99
C LYS A 344 14.31 -8.88 6.28
N TYR A 345 14.42 -8.65 4.97
CA TYR A 345 13.48 -7.77 4.26
C TYR A 345 12.70 -8.45 3.15
N TYR A 346 13.18 -9.52 2.53
CA TYR A 346 12.59 -9.98 1.26
C TYR A 346 12.13 -11.43 1.29
N GLY A 347 12.98 -12.36 1.74
CA GLY A 347 12.63 -13.77 1.65
C GLY A 347 13.53 -14.65 2.49
N SER A 348 13.62 -15.93 2.14
CA SER A 348 14.39 -16.91 2.90
C SER A 348 15.82 -17.06 2.38
N VAL A 349 16.71 -17.48 3.26
CA VAL A 349 18.07 -17.91 2.93
C VAL A 349 18.20 -19.35 3.41
N VAL A 350 18.47 -20.28 2.51
CA VAL A 350 18.54 -21.71 2.80
C VAL A 350 19.75 -22.34 2.11
N SER A 351 20.22 -23.47 2.63
CA SER A 351 21.24 -24.27 1.95
C SER A 351 20.59 -25.12 0.86
N GLY A 352 20.97 -24.89 -0.39
CA GLY A 352 20.50 -25.65 -1.54
C GLY A 352 20.86 -27.13 -1.49
N SER A 353 21.98 -27.49 -0.84
CA SER A 353 22.36 -28.89 -0.63
C SER A 353 21.49 -29.64 0.38
N THR A 354 20.67 -28.94 1.16
CA THR A 354 19.71 -29.56 2.10
C THR A 354 18.30 -29.71 1.55
N LEU A 355 17.99 -29.07 0.41
CA LEU A 355 16.66 -29.11 -0.19
C LEU A 355 16.37 -30.48 -0.80
N THR A 356 15.11 -30.90 -0.68
CA THR A 356 14.56 -32.09 -1.36
C THR A 356 13.39 -31.67 -2.27
N PRO A 357 12.97 -32.53 -3.22
CA PRO A 357 11.77 -32.26 -4.01
C PRO A 357 10.53 -31.99 -3.15
N GLU A 358 10.40 -32.69 -2.03
CA GLU A 358 9.28 -32.55 -1.09
C GLU A 358 9.33 -31.19 -0.40
N SER A 359 10.47 -30.79 0.16
CA SER A 359 10.58 -29.49 0.84
C SER A 359 10.29 -28.31 -0.10
N ILE A 360 10.68 -28.42 -1.38
CA ILE A 360 10.40 -27.39 -2.39
C ILE A 360 8.91 -27.36 -2.75
N LYS A 361 8.25 -28.52 -2.86
CA LYS A 361 6.81 -28.61 -3.11
C LYS A 361 6.00 -28.05 -1.95
N ASP A 362 6.39 -28.38 -0.72
CA ASP A 362 5.73 -27.89 0.48
C ASP A 362 5.82 -26.36 0.57
N GLU A 363 7.00 -25.80 0.30
CA GLU A 363 7.20 -24.34 0.22
C GLU A 363 6.35 -23.72 -0.90
N ALA A 364 6.28 -24.36 -2.07
CA ALA A 364 5.49 -23.86 -3.20
C ALA A 364 3.97 -23.88 -2.96
N GLN A 365 3.50 -24.74 -2.06
CA GLN A 365 2.10 -24.81 -1.65
C GLN A 365 1.78 -23.90 -0.45
N THR A 366 2.80 -23.43 0.27
CA THR A 366 2.62 -22.61 1.46
C THR A 366 2.36 -21.16 1.07
N PRO A 367 1.18 -20.58 1.41
CA PRO A 367 0.89 -19.20 1.08
C PRO A 367 1.82 -18.25 1.84
N HIS A 368 2.66 -17.50 1.12
CA HIS A 368 3.68 -16.64 1.71
C HIS A 368 3.14 -15.22 2.02
N ARG A 369 2.42 -15.09 3.13
CA ARG A 369 1.98 -13.80 3.67
C ARG A 369 3.01 -13.27 4.66
N ILE A 370 3.41 -12.00 4.52
CA ILE A 370 4.41 -11.37 5.41
C ILE A 370 3.80 -10.16 6.10
N LEU A 371 3.90 -10.10 7.43
CA LEU A 371 3.60 -8.91 8.20
C LEU A 371 4.88 -8.29 8.75
N TYR A 372 5.25 -7.11 8.24
CA TYR A 372 6.26 -6.26 8.87
C TYR A 372 5.63 -5.49 10.02
N TRP A 373 6.23 -5.61 11.20
CA TRP A 373 5.66 -5.08 12.44
C TRP A 373 6.71 -4.55 13.39
N VAL A 374 6.27 -3.74 14.35
CA VAL A 374 7.10 -3.24 15.45
C VAL A 374 6.49 -3.66 16.78
N SER A 375 7.34 -4.09 17.71
CA SER A 375 6.91 -4.48 19.06
C SER A 375 6.26 -3.31 19.78
N GLY A 376 5.02 -3.50 20.26
CA GLY A 376 4.24 -2.47 20.93
C GLY A 376 3.54 -1.47 20.00
N SER A 377 3.58 -1.69 18.69
CA SER A 377 2.80 -0.90 17.73
C SER A 377 1.32 -1.31 17.77
N ILE A 378 0.46 -0.41 18.24
CA ILE A 378 -1.00 -0.59 18.24
C ILE A 378 -1.51 -0.93 16.83
N PRO A 379 -1.15 -0.17 15.76
CA PRO A 379 -1.54 -0.53 14.40
C PRO A 379 -1.14 -1.96 13.98
N SER A 380 0.03 -2.44 14.40
CA SER A 380 0.46 -3.81 14.09
C SER A 380 -0.37 -4.85 14.83
N TRP A 381 -0.72 -4.58 16.08
CA TRP A 381 -1.54 -5.48 16.90
C TRP A 381 -2.92 -5.70 16.28
N ARG A 382 -3.54 -4.64 15.74
CA ARG A 382 -4.82 -4.72 15.02
C ARG A 382 -4.81 -5.80 13.93
N VAL A 383 -3.79 -5.74 13.06
CA VAL A 383 -3.64 -6.67 11.93
C VAL A 383 -3.37 -8.09 12.40
N MET A 384 -2.53 -8.26 13.42
CA MET A 384 -2.25 -9.58 13.98
C MET A 384 -3.48 -10.25 14.59
N MET A 385 -4.33 -9.48 15.30
CA MET A 385 -5.58 -10.00 15.84
C MET A 385 -6.51 -10.48 14.72
N ALA A 386 -6.68 -9.68 13.67
CA ALA A 386 -7.54 -10.05 12.55
C ALA A 386 -7.00 -11.26 11.77
N LEU A 387 -5.69 -11.35 11.55
CA LEU A 387 -5.07 -12.53 10.92
C LEU A 387 -5.31 -13.80 11.76
N SER A 388 -5.18 -13.73 13.09
CA SER A 388 -5.47 -14.86 13.97
C SER A 388 -6.96 -15.22 13.97
N LEU A 389 -7.86 -14.24 14.10
CA LEU A 389 -9.31 -14.49 14.05
C LEU A 389 -9.73 -15.13 12.72
N LYS A 390 -9.09 -14.76 11.61
CA LYS A 390 -9.35 -15.34 10.29
C LYS A 390 -8.64 -16.67 10.05
N GLY A 391 -7.77 -17.13 10.95
CA GLY A 391 -6.98 -18.34 10.75
C GLY A 391 -6.01 -18.24 9.57
N LEU A 392 -5.56 -17.03 9.22
CA LEU A 392 -4.68 -16.80 8.09
C LEU A 392 -3.21 -16.95 8.51
N PRO A 393 -2.46 -17.91 7.95
CA PRO A 393 -1.04 -18.07 8.26
C PRO A 393 -0.22 -16.89 7.72
N TYR A 394 0.83 -16.52 8.43
CA TYR A 394 1.73 -15.44 8.04
C TYR A 394 3.07 -15.48 8.76
N THR A 395 4.10 -14.94 8.12
CA THR A 395 5.43 -14.71 8.68
C THR A 395 5.49 -13.35 9.36
N ARG A 396 6.08 -13.30 10.57
CA ARG A 396 6.25 -12.07 11.36
C ARG A 396 7.65 -11.49 11.21
N ASN A 397 7.79 -10.46 10.37
CA ASN A 397 9.06 -9.76 10.20
C ASN A 397 9.14 -8.54 11.13
N ARG A 398 9.81 -8.72 12.27
CA ARG A 398 9.96 -7.64 13.26
C ARG A 398 11.01 -6.63 12.80
N LEU A 399 10.62 -5.36 12.79
CA LEU A 399 11.51 -4.22 12.58
C LEU A 399 11.91 -3.57 13.92
N GLN A 400 13.17 -3.16 14.00
CA GLN A 400 13.77 -2.46 15.12
C GLN A 400 13.75 -0.95 14.87
N VAL A 401 12.92 -0.24 15.61
CA VAL A 401 12.80 1.24 15.52
C VAL A 401 13.63 1.98 16.56
N MET A 402 14.25 1.25 17.48
CA MET A 402 15.15 1.77 18.52
C MET A 402 16.63 1.61 18.15
N SER A 403 16.93 1.09 16.95
CA SER A 403 18.28 1.03 16.39
C SER A 403 18.65 2.33 15.69
N THR A 404 19.94 2.53 15.45
CA THR A 404 20.47 3.63 14.63
C THR A 404 21.30 3.04 13.49
N PRO A 405 20.88 3.20 12.21
CA PRO A 405 19.60 3.78 11.78
C PRO A 405 18.40 2.90 12.17
N LYS A 406 17.19 3.48 12.13
CA LYS A 406 15.94 2.74 12.33
C LYS A 406 15.74 1.82 11.13
N GLU A 407 15.42 0.54 11.35
CA GLU A 407 15.18 -0.39 10.23
C GLU A 407 14.01 0.05 9.34
N THR A 408 13.02 0.79 9.88
CA THR A 408 11.93 1.37 9.08
C THR A 408 12.37 2.52 8.16
N ARG A 409 13.62 2.96 8.28
CA ARG A 409 14.26 3.98 7.44
C ARG A 409 15.42 3.40 6.64
N ALA A 410 15.64 2.09 6.70
CA ALA A 410 16.57 1.42 5.82
C ALA A 410 16.03 1.47 4.39
N ASP A 411 16.91 1.70 3.42
CA ASP A 411 16.54 1.84 2.00
C ASP A 411 15.78 0.59 1.52
N GLU A 412 16.17 -0.58 2.01
CA GLU A 412 15.54 -1.85 1.68
C GLU A 412 14.09 -1.94 2.15
N PHE A 413 13.76 -1.38 3.32
CA PHE A 413 12.37 -1.34 3.77
C PHE A 413 11.59 -0.20 3.11
N LEU A 414 12.24 0.93 2.80
CA LEU A 414 11.60 2.04 2.08
C LEU A 414 11.21 1.64 0.65
N ALA A 415 11.96 0.73 0.02
CA ALA A 415 11.59 0.11 -1.25
C ALA A 415 10.30 -0.72 -1.17
N ILE A 416 9.95 -1.24 0.02
CA ILE A 416 8.70 -1.98 0.27
C ILE A 416 7.57 -1.01 0.66
N ASN A 417 7.84 -0.13 1.63
CA ASN A 417 6.91 0.88 2.10
C ASN A 417 7.59 2.25 2.13
N PRO A 418 7.35 3.12 1.12
CA PRO A 418 7.95 4.45 1.04
C PRO A 418 7.64 5.36 2.24
N ARG A 419 6.58 5.07 3.01
CA ARG A 419 6.27 5.81 4.24
C ARG A 419 7.18 5.43 5.40
N GLY A 420 7.84 4.27 5.33
CA GLY A 420 8.69 3.73 6.41
C GLY A 420 7.91 3.54 7.71
N LYS A 421 6.69 3.02 7.61
CA LYS A 421 5.78 2.79 8.74
C LYS A 421 5.41 1.30 8.83
N THR A 422 4.89 0.89 9.99
CA THR A 422 4.30 -0.43 10.19
C THR A 422 2.88 -0.28 10.75
N PRO A 423 1.98 -1.26 10.54
CA PRO A 423 2.17 -2.49 9.79
C PRO A 423 2.33 -2.27 8.28
N THR A 424 3.08 -3.16 7.65
CA THR A 424 3.03 -3.40 6.20
C THR A 424 2.70 -4.88 6.02
N LEU A 425 1.60 -5.19 5.36
CA LEU A 425 1.21 -6.56 5.03
C LEU A 425 1.54 -6.80 3.55
N ILE A 426 2.20 -7.91 3.25
CA ILE A 426 2.31 -8.45 1.91
C ILE A 426 1.45 -9.69 1.88
N ASP A 427 0.41 -9.68 1.05
CA ASP A 427 -0.47 -10.84 0.91
C ASP A 427 0.13 -11.86 -0.06
N VAL A 428 -0.51 -13.03 -0.14
CA VAL A 428 -0.03 -14.22 -0.89
C VAL A 428 0.18 -13.99 -2.39
N ASP A 429 -0.44 -12.95 -2.96
CA ASP A 429 -0.33 -12.55 -4.36
C ASP A 429 0.73 -11.45 -4.57
N GLY A 430 1.46 -11.07 -3.52
CA GLY A 430 2.44 -9.98 -3.55
C GLY A 430 1.86 -8.59 -3.31
N THR A 431 0.54 -8.45 -3.11
CA THR A 431 -0.08 -7.15 -2.85
C THR A 431 0.45 -6.55 -1.55
N ILE A 432 1.08 -5.37 -1.67
CA ILE A 432 1.60 -4.61 -0.53
C ILE A 432 0.49 -3.69 -0.01
N LEU A 433 0.13 -3.88 1.25
CA LEU A 433 -0.89 -3.13 1.96
C LEU A 433 -0.27 -2.36 3.13
N ILE A 434 -0.62 -1.09 3.20
CA ILE A 434 -0.20 -0.16 4.24
C ILE A 434 -1.45 0.46 4.88
N GLU A 435 -1.30 0.99 6.09
CA GLU A 435 -2.38 1.48 6.96
C GLU A 435 -3.22 0.35 7.58
N SER A 436 -3.20 0.26 8.91
CA SER A 436 -3.80 -0.88 9.64
C SER A 436 -5.29 -1.07 9.36
N LEU A 437 -6.09 -0.01 9.33
CA LEU A 437 -7.53 -0.11 9.07
C LEU A 437 -7.83 -0.54 7.63
N ALA A 438 -7.04 -0.07 6.65
CA ALA A 438 -7.18 -0.53 5.27
C ALA A 438 -6.83 -2.01 5.13
N ILE A 439 -5.78 -2.47 5.82
CA ILE A 439 -5.42 -3.89 5.90
C ILE A 439 -6.57 -4.71 6.48
N LEU A 440 -7.20 -4.26 7.57
CA LEU A 440 -8.33 -4.97 8.18
C LEU A 440 -9.52 -5.14 7.21
N GLN A 441 -9.90 -4.07 6.51
CA GLN A 441 -10.98 -4.12 5.50
C GLN A 441 -10.62 -4.99 4.30
N TYR A 442 -9.35 -4.94 3.85
CA TYR A 442 -8.85 -5.83 2.80
C TYR A 442 -8.97 -7.30 3.22
N LEU A 443 -8.56 -7.64 4.45
CA LEU A 443 -8.62 -9.01 4.94
C LEU A 443 -10.07 -9.52 5.00
N GLU A 444 -11.04 -8.69 5.38
CA GLU A 444 -12.45 -9.07 5.31
C GLU A 444 -12.94 -9.27 3.88
N THR A 445 -12.60 -8.35 2.98
CA THR A 445 -13.07 -8.40 1.59
C THR A 445 -12.48 -9.58 0.83
N SER A 446 -11.18 -9.86 1.03
CA SER A 446 -10.44 -10.92 0.33
C SER A 446 -10.61 -12.30 0.99
N TYR A 447 -10.85 -12.34 2.31
CA TYR A 447 -11.02 -13.56 3.09
C TYR A 447 -12.27 -13.46 3.99
N PRO A 448 -13.49 -13.52 3.42
CA PRO A 448 -14.74 -13.24 4.13
C PRO A 448 -15.14 -14.31 5.17
N THR A 449 -14.36 -15.37 5.33
CA THR A 449 -14.65 -16.47 6.27
C THR A 449 -13.45 -16.72 7.19
N PRO A 450 -13.66 -16.75 8.52
CA PRO A 450 -14.87 -16.34 9.23
C PRO A 450 -15.16 -14.84 9.05
N PRO A 451 -16.46 -14.45 9.04
CA PRO A 451 -16.85 -13.05 8.89
C PRO A 451 -16.50 -12.26 10.15
N LEU A 452 -15.91 -11.07 9.99
CA LEU A 452 -15.67 -10.10 11.06
C LEU A 452 -16.50 -8.82 10.87
N GLU A 453 -17.37 -8.82 9.86
CA GLU A 453 -18.38 -7.81 9.65
C GLU A 453 -19.79 -8.43 9.67
N PRO A 454 -20.79 -7.74 10.25
CA PRO A 454 -22.18 -8.15 10.08
C PRO A 454 -22.56 -8.16 8.59
N PRO A 455 -23.45 -9.08 8.15
CA PRO A 455 -23.92 -9.14 6.77
C PRO A 455 -24.45 -7.79 6.30
N LYS A 456 -24.16 -7.40 5.05
CA LYS A 456 -24.53 -6.09 4.49
C LYS A 456 -26.05 -5.87 4.45
N GLU A 457 -26.83 -6.95 4.44
CA GLU A 457 -28.28 -6.94 4.54
C GLU A 457 -28.75 -6.40 5.90
N GLN A 458 -27.98 -6.62 6.96
CA GLN A 458 -28.21 -6.08 8.31
C GLN A 458 -27.66 -4.66 8.41
N LYS A 459 -28.23 -3.73 7.62
CA LYS A 459 -27.72 -2.36 7.46
C LYS A 459 -27.40 -1.63 8.76
N ALA A 460 -28.23 -1.78 9.79
CA ALA A 460 -28.01 -1.11 11.08
C ALA A 460 -26.76 -1.64 11.81
N ALA A 461 -26.62 -2.96 11.91
CA ALA A 461 -25.46 -3.59 12.54
C ALA A 461 -24.18 -3.33 11.75
N HIS A 462 -24.24 -3.45 10.42
CA HIS A 462 -23.12 -3.16 9.53
C HIS A 462 -22.66 -1.69 9.63
N THR A 463 -23.61 -0.74 9.64
CA THR A 463 -23.31 0.69 9.81
C THR A 463 -22.69 0.98 11.17
N LEU A 464 -23.21 0.37 12.24
CA LEU A 464 -22.66 0.54 13.59
C LEU A 464 -21.23 -0.02 13.68
N MET A 465 -20.96 -1.19 13.09
CA MET A 465 -19.61 -1.76 13.04
C MET A 465 -18.65 -0.83 12.30
N LEU A 466 -19.00 -0.33 11.12
CA LEU A 466 -18.16 0.62 10.37
C LEU A 466 -17.92 1.91 11.16
N GLN A 467 -18.95 2.42 11.83
CA GLN A 467 -18.83 3.61 12.68
C GLN A 467 -17.81 3.39 13.80
N ARG A 468 -17.93 2.28 14.56
CA ARG A 468 -17.03 1.95 15.67
C ARG A 468 -15.61 1.64 15.17
N PHE A 469 -15.50 0.98 14.03
CA PHE A 469 -14.23 0.70 13.38
C PHE A 469 -13.43 1.99 13.10
N HIS A 470 -14.06 2.98 12.49
CA HIS A 470 -13.39 4.25 12.18
C HIS A 470 -13.24 5.18 13.39
N GLU A 471 -14.17 5.17 14.34
CA GLU A 471 -14.05 5.94 15.58
C GLU A 471 -12.88 5.50 16.46
N SER A 472 -12.37 4.27 16.31
CA SER A 472 -11.24 3.76 17.10
C SER A 472 -9.96 4.61 17.01
N GLU A 473 -9.81 5.43 15.96
CA GLU A 473 -8.71 6.39 15.80
C GLU A 473 -8.86 7.63 16.70
N ASN A 474 -10.08 7.98 17.12
CA ASN A 474 -10.29 9.11 18.03
C ASN A 474 -9.52 8.89 19.34
N LEU A 475 -9.59 7.67 19.89
CA LEU A 475 -8.82 7.29 21.07
C LEU A 475 -7.31 7.39 20.82
N HIS A 476 -6.82 6.88 19.68
CA HIS A 476 -5.40 6.95 19.32
C HIS A 476 -4.88 8.40 19.33
N ASN A 477 -5.64 9.30 18.70
CA ASN A 477 -5.26 10.70 18.55
C ASN A 477 -5.19 11.45 19.88
N VAL A 478 -6.07 11.14 20.85
CA VAL A 478 -6.12 11.89 22.12
C VAL A 478 -5.05 11.47 23.12
N PHE A 479 -4.64 10.19 23.14
CA PHE A 479 -3.58 9.75 24.06
C PHE A 479 -2.17 9.89 23.49
N GLU A 480 -2.00 10.06 22.17
CA GLU A 480 -0.67 10.25 21.55
C GLU A 480 0.10 11.42 22.20
N ASP A 481 -0.61 12.49 22.58
CA ASP A 481 -0.01 13.62 23.29
C ASP A 481 0.61 13.23 24.65
N ILE A 482 -0.01 12.28 25.37
CA ILE A 482 0.54 11.72 26.62
C ILE A 482 1.86 11.01 26.31
N GLU A 483 1.94 10.26 25.21
CA GLU A 483 3.16 9.55 24.82
C GLU A 483 4.29 10.49 24.40
N LEU A 484 3.99 11.54 23.65
CA LEU A 484 4.99 12.51 23.17
C LEU A 484 5.67 13.28 24.31
N THR A 485 5.06 13.31 25.51
CA THR A 485 5.65 13.93 26.71
C THR A 485 6.59 12.99 27.46
N PHE A 486 6.51 11.67 27.25
CA PHE A 486 7.33 10.67 27.95
C PHE A 486 8.85 10.87 27.77
N LEU A 487 9.28 11.50 26.68
CA LEU A 487 10.69 11.77 26.36
C LEU A 487 11.21 13.11 26.90
N LYS A 488 10.41 13.88 27.64
CA LYS A 488 10.72 15.24 28.07
C LYS A 488 10.74 15.37 29.60
N ASP A 489 11.16 16.53 30.10
CA ASP A 489 11.20 16.84 31.54
C ASP A 489 9.82 17.27 32.07
N TRP A 490 9.11 16.37 32.77
CA TRP A 490 7.73 16.56 33.25
C TRP A 490 7.58 17.65 34.32
N SER A 491 8.67 18.18 34.87
CA SER A 491 8.62 19.27 35.86
C SER A 491 8.14 20.59 35.27
N ARG A 492 8.26 20.75 33.93
CA ARG A 492 7.90 21.99 33.24
C ARG A 492 6.38 22.26 33.25
N PRO A 493 5.94 23.48 33.62
CA PRO A 493 4.51 23.82 33.67
C PRO A 493 3.76 23.62 32.36
N ASP A 494 4.39 23.93 31.21
CA ASP A 494 3.76 23.77 29.89
C ASP A 494 3.49 22.31 29.53
N TYR A 495 4.30 21.37 30.04
CA TYR A 495 4.06 19.94 29.84
C TYR A 495 3.00 19.41 30.80
N LYS A 496 2.97 19.86 32.06
CA LYS A 496 1.91 19.48 33.00
C LYS A 496 0.52 19.80 32.45
N PHE A 497 0.33 21.03 31.93
CA PHE A 497 -0.94 21.42 31.30
C PHE A 497 -1.30 20.55 30.11
N ARG A 498 -0.34 20.27 29.21
CA ARG A 498 -0.57 19.39 28.05
C ARG A 498 -0.92 17.97 28.45
N ILE A 499 -0.28 17.42 29.49
CA ILE A 499 -0.56 16.08 30.02
C ILE A 499 -1.96 16.05 30.62
N TYR A 500 -2.33 17.05 31.43
CA TYR A 500 -3.65 17.16 32.02
C TYR A 500 -4.76 17.27 30.97
N ASP A 501 -4.59 18.11 29.96
CA ASP A 501 -5.51 18.27 28.84
C ASP A 501 -5.65 16.96 28.03
N ALA A 502 -4.54 16.31 27.69
CA ALA A 502 -4.55 15.03 26.99
C ALA A 502 -5.17 13.90 27.82
N TYR A 503 -4.92 13.85 29.13
CA TYR A 503 -5.57 12.92 30.05
C TYR A 503 -7.09 13.17 30.08
N THR A 504 -7.52 14.41 30.28
CA THR A 504 -8.95 14.76 30.32
C THR A 504 -9.66 14.36 29.04
N LYS A 505 -9.06 14.63 27.87
CA LYS A 505 -9.58 14.20 26.57
C LYS A 505 -9.60 12.68 26.42
N THR A 506 -8.58 11.99 26.92
CA THR A 506 -8.52 10.52 26.90
C THR A 506 -9.62 9.91 27.76
N ILE A 507 -9.84 10.40 28.98
CA ILE A 507 -10.92 9.94 29.87
C ILE A 507 -12.30 10.28 29.27
N GLN A 508 -12.47 11.47 28.71
CA GLN A 508 -13.71 11.84 28.02
C GLN A 508 -14.01 10.90 26.84
N GLU A 509 -13.01 10.61 26.01
CA GLU A 509 -13.16 9.70 24.88
C GLU A 509 -13.50 8.29 25.35
N LEU A 510 -12.79 7.76 26.35
CA LEU A 510 -13.09 6.46 26.97
C LEU A 510 -14.51 6.42 27.57
N GLY A 511 -15.04 7.55 28.05
CA GLY A 511 -16.42 7.65 28.50
C GLY A 511 -17.46 7.34 27.41
N PHE A 512 -17.20 7.70 26.15
CA PHE A 512 -18.05 7.28 25.03
C PHE A 512 -18.00 5.77 24.84
N TRP A 513 -16.81 5.17 24.84
CA TRP A 513 -16.63 3.72 24.68
C TRP A 513 -17.23 2.91 25.83
N GLU A 514 -17.11 3.40 27.07
CA GLU A 514 -17.79 2.86 28.25
C GLU A 514 -19.31 2.85 28.03
N SER A 515 -19.87 3.95 27.55
CA SER A 515 -21.31 4.05 27.26
C SER A 515 -21.76 3.09 26.15
N TYR A 516 -20.91 2.84 25.15
CA TYR A 516 -21.19 1.88 24.09
C TYR A 516 -21.19 0.44 24.64
N LEU A 517 -20.16 0.09 25.41
CA LEU A 517 -19.99 -1.25 26.01
C LEU A 517 -20.96 -1.57 27.15
N SER A 518 -21.70 -0.58 27.66
CA SER A 518 -22.82 -0.79 28.58
C SER A 518 -24.02 -1.50 27.92
N LYS A 519 -24.09 -1.50 26.58
CA LYS A 519 -25.22 -2.03 25.81
C LYS A 519 -24.95 -3.36 25.14
N THR A 520 -23.68 -3.69 24.89
CA THR A 520 -23.27 -4.81 24.03
C THR A 520 -22.04 -5.50 24.59
N ALA A 521 -21.85 -6.78 24.23
CA ALA A 521 -20.68 -7.52 24.70
C ALA A 521 -19.35 -6.97 24.14
N PHE A 522 -19.35 -6.53 22.87
CA PHE A 522 -18.24 -5.97 22.10
C PHE A 522 -18.58 -4.57 21.56
N VAL A 523 -17.61 -3.85 20.97
CA VAL A 523 -17.81 -2.41 20.68
C VAL A 523 -18.87 -2.12 19.62
N ALA A 524 -19.17 -3.10 18.76
CA ALA A 524 -20.13 -2.96 17.67
C ALA A 524 -21.36 -3.89 17.79
N GLY A 525 -21.43 -4.75 18.80
CA GLY A 525 -22.48 -5.75 18.93
C GLY A 525 -22.12 -6.86 19.93
N ASP A 526 -22.81 -7.99 19.84
CA ASP A 526 -22.59 -9.12 20.76
C ASP A 526 -21.55 -10.14 20.25
N GLU A 527 -21.01 -9.93 19.05
CA GLU A 527 -19.95 -10.73 18.46
C GLU A 527 -18.70 -9.88 18.19
N MET A 528 -17.53 -10.52 18.23
CA MET A 528 -16.25 -9.90 17.90
C MET A 528 -16.22 -9.50 16.42
N SER A 529 -15.76 -8.28 16.14
CA SER A 529 -15.75 -7.72 14.77
C SER A 529 -14.43 -7.04 14.42
N LEU A 530 -14.31 -6.53 13.18
CA LEU A 530 -13.19 -5.66 12.82
C LEU A 530 -13.08 -4.43 13.73
N ALA A 531 -14.21 -3.92 14.23
CA ALA A 531 -14.22 -2.77 15.14
C ALA A 531 -13.46 -3.07 16.43
N ASP A 532 -13.56 -4.29 16.94
CA ASP A 532 -12.82 -4.74 18.12
C ASP A 532 -11.33 -4.94 17.82
N CYS A 533 -11.00 -5.49 16.65
CA CYS A 533 -9.61 -5.56 16.19
C CYS A 533 -8.97 -4.18 16.12
N ALA A 534 -9.74 -3.14 15.75
CA ALA A 534 -9.26 -1.77 15.68
C ALA A 534 -9.18 -1.09 17.06
N PHE A 535 -10.19 -1.27 17.90
CA PHE A 535 -10.33 -0.60 19.19
C PHE A 535 -9.50 -1.24 20.31
N TYR A 536 -9.60 -2.56 20.51
CA TYR A 536 -9.00 -3.24 21.66
C TYR A 536 -7.51 -2.92 21.85
N PRO A 537 -6.65 -2.94 20.81
CA PRO A 537 -5.24 -2.60 20.97
C PRO A 537 -4.98 -1.21 21.59
N ASN A 538 -5.84 -0.22 21.35
CA ASN A 538 -5.71 1.11 21.95
C ASN A 538 -5.90 1.05 23.47
N VAL A 539 -7.03 0.50 23.93
CA VAL A 539 -7.33 0.44 25.37
C VAL A 539 -6.38 -0.52 26.10
N ALA A 540 -6.06 -1.66 25.50
CA ALA A 540 -5.12 -2.63 26.09
C ALA A 540 -3.71 -2.04 26.22
N TYR A 541 -3.30 -1.20 25.28
CA TYR A 541 -2.06 -0.44 25.39
C TYR A 541 -2.08 0.53 26.56
N LEU A 542 -3.14 1.34 26.73
CA LEU A 542 -3.25 2.28 27.84
C LEU A 542 -3.22 1.56 29.20
N VAL A 543 -3.95 0.45 29.33
CA VAL A 543 -3.93 -0.41 30.53
C VAL A 543 -2.53 -0.95 30.79
N HIS A 544 -1.84 -1.43 29.74
CA HIS A 544 -0.44 -1.86 29.86
C HIS A 544 0.50 -0.72 30.29
N ARG A 545 0.21 0.52 29.91
CA ARG A 545 0.93 1.74 30.35
C ARG A 545 0.50 2.24 31.74
N GLY A 546 -0.41 1.54 32.41
CA GLY A 546 -0.81 1.75 33.80
C GLY A 546 -2.13 2.49 33.99
N LEU A 547 -2.94 2.69 32.94
CA LEU A 547 -4.28 3.25 33.09
C LEU A 547 -5.12 2.29 33.95
N ASP A 548 -5.62 2.78 35.08
CA ASP A 548 -6.49 2.01 35.97
C ASP A 548 -7.96 2.30 35.63
N LEU A 549 -8.56 1.42 34.82
CA LEU A 549 -9.96 1.54 34.43
C LEU A 549 -10.93 1.57 35.63
N LYS A 550 -10.58 0.95 36.77
CA LYS A 550 -11.43 0.98 37.97
C LYS A 550 -11.36 2.34 38.66
N ARG A 551 -10.17 2.94 38.76
CA ARG A 551 -9.99 4.31 39.29
C ARG A 551 -10.86 5.31 38.54
N GLU A 552 -10.95 5.15 37.22
CA GLU A 552 -11.72 6.06 36.35
C GLU A 552 -13.23 5.71 36.28
N GLY A 553 -13.69 4.65 36.95
CA GLY A 553 -15.11 4.25 36.95
C GLY A 553 -15.58 3.52 35.68
N PHE A 554 -14.66 2.94 34.90
CA PHE A 554 -14.96 2.27 33.64
C PHE A 554 -15.09 0.75 33.77
N GLU A 555 -16.21 0.31 34.35
CA GLU A 555 -16.48 -1.12 34.61
C GLU A 555 -16.71 -1.92 33.33
N ASN A 556 -17.41 -1.36 32.34
CA ASN A 556 -17.71 -2.05 31.08
C ASN A 556 -16.47 -2.19 30.20
N LEU A 557 -15.63 -1.17 30.14
CA LEU A 557 -14.30 -1.26 29.51
C LEU A 557 -13.43 -2.30 30.20
N LYS A 558 -13.44 -2.36 31.55
CA LYS A 558 -12.68 -3.38 32.27
C LYS A 558 -13.16 -4.79 31.92
N ARG A 559 -14.48 -5.03 31.91
CA ARG A 559 -15.09 -6.29 31.46
C ARG A 559 -14.64 -6.64 30.04
N TYR A 560 -14.73 -5.67 29.13
CA TYR A 560 -14.34 -5.84 27.73
C TYR A 560 -12.87 -6.20 27.57
N VAL A 561 -11.97 -5.46 28.24
CA VAL A 561 -10.52 -5.69 28.16
C VAL A 561 -10.15 -7.07 28.68
N ASP A 562 -10.77 -7.53 29.77
CA ASP A 562 -10.54 -8.87 30.31
C ASP A 562 -11.05 -9.95 29.36
N ALA A 563 -12.25 -9.78 28.80
CA ALA A 563 -12.85 -10.73 27.88
C ALA A 563 -12.03 -10.89 26.59
N VAL A 564 -11.70 -9.78 25.91
CA VAL A 564 -10.90 -9.80 24.68
C VAL A 564 -9.45 -10.19 24.98
N GLY A 565 -8.90 -9.79 26.13
CA GLY A 565 -7.58 -10.21 26.59
C GLY A 565 -7.43 -11.72 26.81
N GLY A 566 -8.52 -12.39 27.17
CA GLY A 566 -8.57 -13.84 27.31
C GLY A 566 -8.58 -14.62 26.00
N MET A 567 -8.89 -13.97 24.88
CA MET A 567 -9.04 -14.61 23.57
C MET A 567 -7.70 -15.06 22.97
N GLN A 568 -7.75 -16.13 22.18
CA GLN A 568 -6.57 -16.68 21.51
C GLN A 568 -5.95 -15.66 20.54
N CYS A 569 -6.77 -14.92 19.79
CA CYS A 569 -6.27 -13.92 18.85
C CYS A 569 -5.45 -12.81 19.51
N THR A 570 -5.83 -12.42 20.72
CA THR A 570 -5.09 -11.44 21.51
C THR A 570 -3.77 -12.01 22.03
N LYS A 571 -3.79 -13.25 22.53
CA LYS A 571 -2.61 -13.96 23.02
C LYS A 571 -1.59 -14.18 21.90
N ASP A 572 -2.06 -14.60 20.74
CA ASP A 572 -1.21 -14.78 19.55
C ASP A 572 -0.56 -13.46 19.16
N ALA A 573 -1.30 -12.37 19.20
CA ALA A 573 -0.85 -11.06 18.78
C ALA A 573 -0.06 -10.29 19.85
N LEU A 574 0.03 -10.81 21.07
CA LEU A 574 0.67 -10.13 22.20
C LEU A 574 2.19 -9.97 21.94
N PRO A 575 2.74 -8.76 22.12
CA PRO A 575 4.18 -8.56 21.94
C PRO A 575 5.02 -9.36 22.95
N VAL A 576 6.18 -9.86 22.50
CA VAL A 576 7.11 -10.60 23.37
C VAL A 576 7.57 -9.71 24.54
N ARG A 577 7.45 -10.22 25.78
CA ARG A 577 7.72 -9.53 27.07
C ARG A 577 6.70 -8.44 27.48
N TRP A 578 5.50 -8.41 26.88
CA TRP A 578 4.43 -7.51 27.28
C TRP A 578 4.02 -7.68 28.76
N GLU A 579 4.05 -8.92 29.27
CA GLU A 579 3.71 -9.25 30.66
C GLU A 579 4.67 -8.63 31.69
N ASN A 580 5.90 -8.32 31.29
CA ASN A 580 6.98 -7.93 32.22
C ASN A 580 7.34 -6.43 32.17
N ARG A 581 6.68 -5.62 31.32
CA ARG A 581 7.10 -4.23 31.05
C ARG A 581 5.94 -3.22 30.97
N GLY A 582 5.06 -3.16 31.96
CA GLY A 582 4.19 -1.99 32.15
C GLY A 582 4.85 -0.94 33.05
N LYS A 583 5.66 -0.03 32.50
CA LYS A 583 6.22 1.10 33.28
C LYS A 583 5.19 2.22 33.43
N ASN A 584 4.81 2.52 34.68
CA ASN A 584 4.43 3.78 35.36
C ASN A 584 4.05 5.07 34.58
N LEU A 585 3.65 5.02 33.30
CA LEU A 585 3.29 6.23 32.55
C LEU A 585 2.09 6.88 33.24
N PHE A 586 1.01 6.14 33.38
CA PHE A 586 -0.20 6.65 34.01
C PHE A 586 -0.01 6.94 35.50
N PHE A 587 0.92 6.26 36.20
CA PHE A 587 1.31 6.65 37.55
C PHE A 587 1.81 8.11 37.60
N LYS A 588 2.66 8.53 36.66
CA LYS A 588 3.10 9.93 36.57
C LYS A 588 2.00 10.87 36.09
N VAL A 589 1.15 10.42 35.17
CA VAL A 589 -0.01 11.21 34.71
C VAL A 589 -0.93 11.52 35.89
N TYR A 590 -1.22 10.52 36.73
CA TYR A 590 -2.05 10.68 37.92
C TYR A 590 -1.46 11.67 38.92
N GLN A 591 -0.15 11.65 39.13
CA GLN A 591 0.51 12.68 39.95
C GLN A 591 0.29 14.09 39.39
N VAL A 592 0.46 14.28 38.08
CA VAL A 592 0.22 15.59 37.44
C VAL A 592 -1.25 16.00 37.58
N VAL A 593 -2.19 15.07 37.41
CA VAL A 593 -3.63 15.32 37.52
C VAL A 593 -4.02 15.69 38.95
N GLU A 594 -3.47 15.02 39.95
CA GLU A 594 -3.72 15.33 41.36
C GLU A 594 -3.11 16.68 41.75
N GLU A 595 -1.90 16.99 41.28
CA GLU A 595 -1.25 18.29 41.49
C GLU A 595 -2.03 19.44 40.83
N MET A 596 -2.61 19.23 39.64
CA MET A 596 -3.33 20.27 38.90
C MET A 596 -4.80 20.39 39.32
N GLY A 597 -5.46 19.28 39.64
CA GLY A 597 -6.86 19.26 40.11
C GLY A 597 -7.03 19.89 41.49
N GLY A 598 -5.99 19.90 42.33
CA GLY A 598 -5.97 20.61 43.61
C GLY A 598 -5.79 22.14 43.52
N VAL A 599 -5.60 22.70 42.32
CA VAL A 599 -5.41 24.16 42.10
C VAL A 599 -6.74 24.86 41.74
N GLU A 600 -7.80 24.11 41.46
CA GLU A 600 -9.15 24.64 41.18
C GLU A 600 -10.10 24.60 42.40
N SER A 601 -9.66 24.11 43.56
CA SER A 601 -10.35 24.22 44.86
C SER A 601 -9.78 25.35 45.71
#